data_AF-A0A959IEP3-F1
#
_entry.id   AF-A0A959IEP3-F1
#
_cell.length_a   1.000
_cell.length_b   1.000
_cell.length_c   1.000
_cell.angle_alpha   90.00
_cell.angle_beta   90.00
_cell.angle_gamma   90.00
#
_symmetry.space_group_name_H-M   'P 1'
#
loop_
_entity.id
_entity.type
_entity.pdbx_description
1 polymer ?
#
loop_
_entity_poly.entity_id
_entity_poly.type
_entity_poly.pdbx_seq_one_letter_code
_entity_poly.pdbx_strand_id
1 'polypeptide(L)'
;MENSSGSFIDQLRERRFFQFFLSYLVAGWGILQFMEWLVGRYALSPAWVDVVVVFLLSMLPSVALVTYFHGRPGRDRWQKVEKIFLPTNLLLAIGLIAFLFSGQQLKAMSTQVTVTDEAGNEYKRFVPKKDFTKRITVFPAVNQTGDSTLDWTRIALSNLLGADLNQDLRLNSLSAFQLLPQYEDHGYSVDSDLPLAVQQQLAEEGYSDEFLTLSLQKQESDYSLELVVYQTRDGKERFRKSFRHPELMALVDLATVAYVDELSLPDTQVETSGYIDLPASNLFTQDLAALKLFQEGVVDARIRNKPAKGIAALTQAVQLDPNFAEGWLELGRAHLRLNDQENGQKALETALERSEALPERQQFLIRYTYYTANMQMDKAIALLEMWRQLYPSTYQPYEGLVNLYLARSDFDKAREISQDAMKAGHSSRMLLLLAQIASVQGKNEEAIEYYEEFSREFPNRAQETS
;
A
#
# COMPACT_ATOMS: atom_id res chain seq x y z
N MET A 1 -69.94 27.31 -12.20
CA MET A 1 -69.27 26.05 -11.81
C MET A 1 -68.62 25.52 -13.08
N GLU A 2 -67.38 25.92 -13.33
CA GLU A 2 -66.62 25.45 -14.51
C GLU A 2 -65.82 24.22 -14.12
N ASN A 3 -66.11 23.11 -14.81
CA ASN A 3 -65.43 21.83 -14.69
C ASN A 3 -63.98 21.95 -15.18
N SER A 4 -63.02 22.03 -14.26
CA SER A 4 -61.61 21.75 -14.55
C SER A 4 -61.28 20.29 -14.18
N SER A 5 -61.92 19.33 -14.84
CA SER A 5 -61.53 17.91 -14.74
C SER A 5 -60.38 17.60 -15.70
N GLY A 6 -59.27 18.35 -15.60
CA GLY A 6 -58.01 17.96 -16.21
C GLY A 6 -57.39 16.81 -15.43
N SER A 7 -56.74 15.87 -16.11
CA SER A 7 -56.00 14.79 -15.46
C SER A 7 -54.97 15.38 -14.49
N PHE A 8 -54.59 14.66 -13.44
CA PHE A 8 -53.53 15.08 -12.52
C PHE A 8 -52.25 15.48 -13.27
N ILE A 9 -51.94 14.79 -14.37
CA ILE A 9 -50.80 15.10 -15.25
C ILE A 9 -50.96 16.45 -15.95
N ASP A 10 -52.17 16.82 -16.36
CA ASP A 10 -52.44 18.12 -16.99
C ASP A 10 -52.19 19.25 -15.99
N GLN A 11 -52.60 19.06 -14.72
CA GLN A 11 -52.34 20.01 -13.66
C GLN A 11 -50.84 20.17 -13.37
N LEU A 12 -50.05 19.09 -13.42
CA LEU A 12 -48.59 19.16 -13.30
C LEU A 12 -47.95 19.90 -14.48
N ARG A 13 -48.46 19.69 -15.69
CA ARG A 13 -47.98 20.38 -16.90
C ARG A 13 -48.28 21.88 -16.85
N GLU A 14 -49.49 22.27 -16.42
CA GLU A 14 -49.85 23.69 -16.21
C GLU A 14 -48.95 24.39 -15.21
N ARG A 15 -48.49 23.65 -14.19
CA ARG A 15 -47.56 24.14 -13.15
C ARG A 15 -46.10 24.10 -13.59
N ARG A 16 -45.80 23.81 -14.86
CA ARG A 16 -44.42 23.62 -15.37
C ARG A 16 -43.59 22.67 -14.49
N PHE A 17 -44.26 21.73 -13.81
CA PHE A 17 -43.64 20.88 -12.79
C PHE A 17 -42.46 20.12 -13.38
N PHE A 18 -42.69 19.47 -14.53
CA PHE A 18 -41.66 18.70 -15.23
C PHE A 18 -40.48 19.56 -15.69
N GLN A 19 -40.70 20.82 -16.07
CA GLN A 19 -39.62 21.72 -16.49
C GLN A 19 -38.70 22.04 -15.31
N PHE A 20 -39.26 22.49 -14.19
CA PHE A 20 -38.47 22.85 -13.01
C PHE A 20 -37.86 21.63 -12.32
N PHE A 21 -38.59 20.51 -12.28
CA PHE A 21 -38.07 19.25 -11.74
C PHE A 21 -36.90 18.73 -12.60
N LEU A 22 -37.02 18.80 -13.93
CA LEU A 22 -35.91 18.46 -14.83
C LEU A 22 -34.73 19.44 -14.69
N SER A 23 -34.98 20.75 -14.52
CA SER A 23 -33.93 21.73 -14.24
C SER A 23 -33.17 21.40 -12.96
N TYR A 24 -33.84 20.92 -11.92
CA TYR A 24 -33.19 20.45 -10.70
C TYR A 24 -32.28 19.25 -10.96
N LEU A 25 -32.73 18.26 -11.74
CA LEU A 25 -31.90 17.10 -12.10
C LEU A 25 -30.67 17.51 -12.93
N VAL A 26 -30.83 18.42 -13.89
CA VAL A 26 -29.71 18.95 -14.71
C VAL A 26 -28.74 19.76 -13.86
N ALA A 27 -29.24 20.63 -12.98
CA ALA A 27 -28.39 21.40 -12.06
C ALA A 27 -27.68 20.49 -11.06
N GLY A 28 -28.39 19.48 -10.53
CA GLY A 28 -27.83 18.46 -9.65
C GLY A 28 -26.71 17.68 -10.32
N TRP A 29 -26.90 17.25 -11.57
CA TRP A 29 -25.83 16.63 -12.37
C TRP A 29 -24.63 17.56 -12.55
N GLY A 30 -24.84 18.85 -12.85
CA GLY A 30 -23.76 19.83 -12.92
C GLY A 30 -23.00 20.01 -11.60
N ILE A 31 -23.69 19.98 -10.46
CA ILE A 31 -23.07 20.00 -9.13
C ILE A 31 -22.25 18.73 -8.88
N LEU A 32 -22.75 17.57 -9.29
CA LEU A 32 -22.02 16.30 -9.17
C LEU A 32 -20.72 16.33 -9.99
N GLN A 33 -20.78 16.76 -11.24
CA GLN A 33 -19.60 16.90 -12.10
C GLN A 33 -18.59 17.90 -11.54
N PHE A 34 -19.07 19.02 -10.99
CA PHE A 34 -18.19 19.98 -10.31
C PHE A 34 -17.58 19.40 -9.04
N MET A 35 -18.34 18.61 -8.27
CA MET A 35 -17.84 17.96 -7.06
C MET A 35 -16.81 16.87 -7.39
N GLU A 36 -17.05 16.05 -8.42
CA GLU A 36 -16.06 15.09 -8.95
C GLU A 36 -14.76 15.79 -9.35
N TRP A 37 -14.87 16.92 -10.08
CA TRP A 37 -13.72 17.74 -10.42
C TRP A 37 -13.00 18.31 -9.20
N LEU A 38 -13.74 18.79 -8.19
CA LEU A 38 -13.16 19.38 -6.98
C LEU A 38 -12.45 18.32 -6.15
N VAL A 39 -13.07 17.15 -6.00
CA VAL A 39 -12.51 15.97 -5.33
C VAL A 39 -11.18 15.58 -5.97
N GLY A 40 -11.14 15.44 -7.31
CA GLY A 40 -9.91 15.11 -8.05
C GLY A 40 -8.89 16.26 -8.21
N ARG A 41 -9.30 17.51 -7.96
CA ARG A 41 -8.38 18.66 -8.03
C ARG A 41 -7.63 18.86 -6.72
N TYR A 42 -8.27 18.52 -5.60
CA TYR A 42 -7.78 18.79 -4.26
C TYR A 42 -7.52 17.52 -3.44
N ALA A 43 -7.52 16.35 -4.08
CA ALA A 43 -7.31 15.06 -3.43
C ALA A 43 -8.26 14.80 -2.25
N LEU A 44 -9.51 15.27 -2.34
CA LEU A 44 -10.49 15.08 -1.27
C LEU A 44 -11.04 13.66 -1.31
N SER A 45 -11.64 13.22 -0.20
CA SER A 45 -12.34 11.93 -0.18
C SER A 45 -13.46 11.87 -1.24
N PRO A 46 -13.54 10.79 -2.06
CA PRO A 46 -14.64 10.56 -3.00
C PRO A 46 -16.02 10.53 -2.33
N ALA A 47 -16.06 10.24 -1.02
CA ALA A 47 -17.26 10.32 -0.20
C ALA A 47 -17.99 11.67 -0.31
N TRP A 48 -17.30 12.76 -0.65
CA TRP A 48 -17.95 14.05 -0.92
C TRP A 48 -18.91 14.00 -2.10
N VAL A 49 -18.62 13.20 -3.13
CA VAL A 49 -19.55 12.97 -4.24
C VAL A 49 -20.80 12.25 -3.73
N ASP A 50 -20.63 11.18 -2.95
CA ASP A 50 -21.74 10.42 -2.37
C ASP A 50 -22.60 11.26 -1.42
N VAL A 51 -21.98 12.11 -0.60
CA VAL A 51 -22.68 13.08 0.27
C VAL A 51 -23.56 14.00 -0.58
N VAL A 52 -23.05 14.51 -1.71
CA VAL A 52 -23.82 15.35 -2.62
C VAL A 52 -24.95 14.55 -3.29
N VAL A 53 -24.71 13.31 -3.72
CA VAL A 53 -25.75 12.44 -4.29
C VAL A 53 -26.88 12.22 -3.28
N VAL A 54 -26.54 11.80 -2.06
CA VAL A 54 -27.52 11.55 -0.99
C VAL A 54 -28.28 12.82 -0.65
N PHE A 55 -27.60 13.97 -0.58
CA PHE A 55 -28.25 15.27 -0.36
C PHE A 55 -29.25 15.60 -1.47
N LEU A 56 -28.83 15.48 -2.74
CA LEU A 56 -29.68 15.79 -3.89
C LEU A 56 -30.91 14.87 -3.95
N LEU A 57 -30.72 13.56 -3.72
CA LEU A 57 -31.82 12.60 -3.68
C LEU A 57 -32.79 12.89 -2.52
N SER A 58 -32.26 13.18 -1.33
CA SER A 58 -33.07 13.50 -0.15
C SER A 58 -33.87 14.79 -0.30
N MET A 59 -33.43 15.69 -1.18
CA MET A 59 -34.11 16.96 -1.47
C MET A 59 -35.18 16.85 -2.57
N LEU A 60 -35.29 15.73 -3.30
CA LEU A 60 -36.32 15.53 -4.33
C LEU A 60 -37.77 15.77 -3.83
N PRO A 61 -38.17 15.31 -2.62
CA PRO A 61 -39.51 15.60 -2.09
C PRO A 61 -39.74 17.10 -1.87
N SER A 62 -38.73 17.82 -1.37
CA SER A 62 -38.78 19.28 -1.19
C SER A 62 -38.93 19.99 -2.53
N VAL A 63 -38.16 19.57 -3.54
CA VAL A 63 -38.22 20.14 -4.89
C VAL A 63 -39.60 19.89 -5.50
N ALA A 64 -40.12 18.67 -5.44
CA ALA A 64 -41.44 18.34 -5.94
C ALA A 64 -42.55 19.15 -5.25
N LEU A 65 -42.44 19.37 -3.94
CA LEU A 65 -43.41 20.17 -3.18
C LEU A 65 -43.39 21.63 -3.64
N VAL A 66 -42.21 22.24 -3.74
CA VAL A 66 -42.05 23.64 -4.16
C VAL A 66 -42.49 23.83 -5.60
N THR A 67 -42.08 22.96 -6.53
CA THR A 67 -42.49 23.07 -7.94
C THR A 67 -43.99 22.88 -8.11
N TYR A 68 -44.63 22.06 -7.26
CA TYR A 68 -46.08 21.92 -7.25
C TYR A 68 -46.79 23.22 -6.81
N PHE A 69 -46.35 23.85 -5.72
CA PHE A 69 -47.02 25.05 -5.18
C PHE A 69 -46.63 26.36 -5.88
N HIS A 70 -45.40 26.48 -6.37
CA HIS A 70 -44.81 27.71 -6.94
C HIS A 70 -44.57 27.65 -8.46
N GLY A 71 -45.08 26.63 -9.13
CA GLY A 71 -44.89 26.43 -10.57
C GLY A 71 -45.86 27.19 -11.49
N ARG A 72 -46.89 27.86 -10.92
CA ARG A 72 -47.88 28.60 -11.70
C ARG A 72 -47.40 30.03 -11.99
N PRO A 73 -47.74 30.62 -13.15
CA PRO A 73 -47.44 32.04 -13.41
C PRO A 73 -48.25 32.94 -12.47
N GLY A 74 -47.60 33.71 -11.60
CA GLY A 74 -48.26 34.64 -10.68
C GLY A 74 -47.43 34.98 -9.44
N ARG A 75 -47.98 35.78 -8.52
CA ARG A 75 -47.40 36.00 -7.19
C ARG A 75 -47.88 34.90 -6.26
N ASP A 76 -47.02 33.93 -5.98
CA ASP A 76 -47.31 32.84 -5.06
C ASP A 76 -47.00 33.23 -3.61
N ARG A 77 -47.77 32.66 -2.67
CA ARG A 77 -47.57 32.82 -1.22
C ARG A 77 -47.16 31.49 -0.62
N TRP A 78 -46.10 31.53 0.19
CA TRP A 78 -45.64 30.38 0.97
C TRP A 78 -46.73 29.76 1.83
N GLN A 79 -47.00 28.48 1.61
CA GLN A 79 -47.98 27.71 2.38
C GLN A 79 -47.39 27.29 3.74
N LYS A 80 -48.27 27.05 4.73
CA LYS A 80 -47.84 26.53 6.04
C LYS A 80 -47.13 25.18 5.91
N VAL A 81 -47.59 24.33 4.98
CA VAL A 81 -46.99 23.02 4.70
C VAL A 81 -45.54 23.17 4.25
N GLU A 82 -45.24 24.12 3.36
CA GLU A 82 -43.87 24.35 2.87
C GLU A 82 -42.95 24.88 3.97
N LYS A 83 -43.44 25.79 4.82
CA LYS A 83 -42.68 26.35 5.94
C LYS A 83 -42.30 25.33 7.01
N ILE A 84 -43.04 24.22 7.10
CA ILE A 84 -42.75 23.13 8.04
C ILE A 84 -41.97 22.03 7.33
N PHE A 85 -42.45 21.57 6.18
CA PHE A 85 -41.88 20.44 5.47
C PHE A 85 -40.45 20.70 4.98
N LEU A 86 -40.16 21.88 4.43
CA LEU A 86 -38.83 22.18 3.89
C LEU A 86 -37.73 22.13 4.95
N PRO A 87 -37.84 22.83 6.10
CA PRO A 87 -36.82 22.72 7.14
C PRO A 87 -36.79 21.32 7.76
N THR A 88 -37.93 20.64 7.91
CA THR A 88 -37.95 19.26 8.40
C THR A 88 -37.22 18.31 7.44
N ASN A 89 -37.47 18.39 6.13
CA ASN A 89 -36.80 17.54 5.15
C ASN A 89 -35.30 17.85 5.06
N LEU A 90 -34.92 19.13 5.18
CA LEU A 90 -33.51 19.52 5.25
C LEU A 90 -32.82 18.92 6.49
N LEU A 91 -33.45 18.97 7.66
CA LEU A 91 -32.92 18.37 8.89
C LEU A 91 -32.82 16.84 8.78
N LEU A 92 -33.80 16.20 8.15
CA LEU A 92 -33.76 14.76 7.88
C LEU A 92 -32.65 14.41 6.90
N ALA A 93 -32.44 15.20 5.84
CA ALA A 93 -31.33 15.01 4.91
C ALA A 93 -29.97 15.15 5.61
N ILE A 94 -29.79 16.19 6.45
CA ILE A 94 -28.58 16.37 7.26
C ILE A 94 -28.38 15.20 8.23
N GLY A 95 -29.44 14.76 8.91
CA GLY A 95 -29.39 13.62 9.82
C GLY A 95 -29.06 12.30 9.11
N LEU A 96 -29.61 12.09 7.92
CA LEU A 96 -29.32 10.92 7.08
C LEU A 96 -27.86 10.92 6.61
N ILE A 97 -27.35 12.07 6.16
CA ILE A 97 -25.93 12.22 5.79
C ILE A 97 -25.04 11.97 7.02
N ALA A 98 -25.35 12.57 8.17
CA ALA A 98 -24.58 12.36 9.39
C ALA A 98 -24.57 10.88 9.81
N PHE A 99 -25.68 10.16 9.63
CA PHE A 99 -25.79 8.74 9.94
C PHE A 99 -25.04 7.84 8.94
N LEU A 100 -25.23 8.06 7.63
CA LEU A 100 -24.62 7.22 6.59
C LEU A 100 -23.11 7.41 6.49
N PHE A 101 -22.63 8.63 6.76
CA PHE A 101 -21.21 8.99 6.63
C PHE A 101 -20.52 9.14 7.99
N SER A 102 -21.17 8.74 9.10
CA SER A 102 -20.50 8.70 10.41
C SER A 102 -19.35 7.70 10.38
N GLY A 103 -18.11 8.19 10.49
CA GLY A 103 -16.90 7.37 10.49
C GLY A 103 -16.09 7.44 9.19
N GLN A 104 -16.59 8.08 8.14
CA GLN A 104 -15.77 8.31 6.94
C GLN A 104 -14.86 9.54 7.11
N GLN A 105 -13.60 9.42 6.71
CA GLN A 105 -12.66 10.55 6.73
C GLN A 105 -12.86 11.45 5.50
N LEU A 106 -13.61 12.55 5.66
CA LEU A 106 -13.82 13.58 4.63
C LEU A 106 -12.61 14.49 4.36
N LYS A 107 -11.44 14.16 4.91
CA LYS A 107 -10.20 14.96 4.79
C LYS A 107 -9.52 14.69 3.44
N ALA A 108 -8.63 15.60 3.04
CA ALA A 108 -7.71 15.34 1.93
C ALA A 108 -6.91 14.06 2.19
N MET A 109 -6.80 13.19 1.19
CA MET A 109 -6.25 11.84 1.30
C MET A 109 -4.76 11.80 1.06
N SER A 110 -4.24 12.79 0.33
CA SER A 110 -2.82 12.97 0.06
C SER A 110 -2.33 14.33 0.57
N THR A 111 -1.02 14.48 0.59
CA THR A 111 -0.33 15.75 0.82
C THR A 111 0.68 15.99 -0.29
N GLN A 112 0.78 17.22 -0.76
CA GLN A 112 1.85 17.60 -1.68
C GLN A 112 3.15 17.78 -0.89
N VAL A 113 4.19 17.06 -1.29
CA VAL A 113 5.55 17.19 -0.77
C VAL A 113 6.46 17.73 -1.87
N THR A 114 7.42 18.59 -1.51
CA THR A 114 8.51 18.99 -2.39
C THR A 114 9.68 18.07 -2.09
N VAL A 115 10.18 17.38 -3.11
CA VAL A 115 11.22 16.37 -2.97
C VAL A 115 12.39 16.75 -3.88
N THR A 116 13.60 16.48 -3.40
CA THR A 116 14.85 16.70 -4.13
C THR A 116 15.42 15.36 -4.53
N ASP A 117 15.70 15.16 -5.82
CA ASP A 117 16.38 13.94 -6.28
C ASP A 117 17.89 13.96 -5.96
N GLU A 118 18.56 12.85 -6.26
CA GLU A 118 20.01 12.70 -6.06
C GLU A 118 20.88 13.63 -6.92
N ALA A 119 20.31 14.21 -7.98
CA ALA A 119 20.97 15.19 -8.84
C ALA A 119 20.73 16.63 -8.35
N GLY A 120 19.93 16.82 -7.30
CA GLY A 120 19.58 18.13 -6.73
C GLY A 120 18.38 18.79 -7.39
N ASN A 121 17.64 18.11 -8.25
CA ASN A 121 16.45 18.67 -8.87
C ASN A 121 15.25 18.58 -7.93
N GLU A 122 14.55 19.69 -7.74
CA GLU A 122 13.32 19.72 -6.95
C GLU A 122 12.08 19.50 -7.82
N TYR A 123 11.17 18.68 -7.33
CA TYR A 123 9.85 18.51 -7.92
C TYR A 123 8.80 18.27 -6.83
N LYS A 124 7.53 18.48 -7.17
CA LYS A 124 6.42 18.28 -6.25
C LYS A 124 5.65 17.01 -6.59
N ARG A 125 5.26 16.24 -5.57
CA ARG A 125 4.46 15.02 -5.75
C ARG A 125 3.41 14.91 -4.65
N PHE A 126 2.27 14.35 -4.99
CA PHE A 126 1.27 13.96 -4.01
C PHE A 126 1.63 12.60 -3.41
N VAL A 127 1.57 12.52 -2.09
CA VAL A 127 1.86 11.30 -1.33
C VAL A 127 0.65 10.98 -0.46
N PRO A 128 0.15 9.73 -0.43
CA PRO A 128 -0.94 9.34 0.45
C PRO A 128 -0.61 9.62 1.91
N LYS A 129 -1.57 10.17 2.66
CA LYS A 129 -1.43 10.32 4.11
C LYS A 129 -1.46 8.94 4.77
N LYS A 130 -0.80 8.83 5.91
CA LYS A 130 -0.70 7.60 6.72
C LYS A 130 -2.05 6.89 6.91
N ASP A 131 -3.12 7.63 7.23
CA ASP A 131 -4.47 7.10 7.46
C ASP A 131 -5.08 6.41 6.22
N PHE A 132 -4.53 6.67 5.03
CA PHE A 132 -4.92 6.09 3.76
C PHE A 132 -3.85 5.14 3.20
N THR A 133 -2.86 4.75 4.01
CA THR A 133 -1.91 3.69 3.68
C THR A 133 -2.18 2.45 4.52
N LYS A 134 -1.91 1.28 3.96
CA LYS A 134 -1.94 -0.01 4.66
C LYS A 134 -0.58 -0.68 4.59
N ARG A 135 -0.15 -1.25 5.70
CA ARG A 135 0.98 -2.17 5.78
C ARG A 135 0.47 -3.59 5.79
N ILE A 136 1.08 -4.45 4.99
CA ILE A 136 0.62 -5.81 4.77
C ILE A 136 1.79 -6.75 4.90
N THR A 137 1.65 -7.87 5.61
CA THR A 137 2.65 -8.95 5.56
C THR A 137 2.19 -10.03 4.59
N VAL A 138 3.04 -10.41 3.63
CA VAL A 138 2.76 -11.51 2.70
C VAL A 138 3.64 -12.70 3.08
N PHE A 139 3.00 -13.76 3.57
CA PHE A 139 3.70 -14.98 3.97
C PHE A 139 4.04 -15.85 2.76
N PRO A 140 5.14 -16.65 2.83
CA PRO A 140 5.44 -17.66 1.83
C PRO A 140 4.24 -18.58 1.61
N ALA A 141 3.95 -18.91 0.36
CA ALA A 141 2.82 -19.77 0.03
C ALA A 141 3.01 -21.18 0.58
N VAL A 142 1.91 -21.86 0.88
CA VAL A 142 1.89 -23.28 1.23
C VAL A 142 1.80 -24.08 -0.07
N ASN A 143 2.77 -24.96 -0.30
CA ASN A 143 2.73 -25.89 -1.43
C ASN A 143 1.82 -27.08 -1.11
N GLN A 144 0.59 -27.07 -1.63
CA GLN A 144 -0.38 -28.16 -1.49
C GLN A 144 -0.51 -29.01 -2.77
N THR A 145 0.45 -28.90 -3.69
CA THR A 145 0.42 -29.63 -4.97
C THR A 145 0.77 -31.12 -4.82
N GLY A 146 1.43 -31.49 -3.71
CA GLY A 146 2.04 -32.81 -3.53
C GLY A 146 3.36 -33.01 -4.29
N ASP A 147 3.82 -32.00 -5.04
CA ASP A 147 5.05 -32.03 -5.82
C ASP A 147 6.08 -31.08 -5.19
N SER A 148 7.10 -31.65 -4.55
CA SER A 148 8.19 -30.89 -3.92
C SER A 148 9.06 -30.14 -4.93
N THR A 149 9.01 -30.48 -6.23
CA THR A 149 9.73 -29.71 -7.27
C THR A 149 9.17 -28.30 -7.46
N LEU A 150 8.00 -28.02 -6.86
CA LEU A 150 7.34 -26.71 -6.81
C LEU A 150 7.57 -25.97 -5.48
N ASP A 151 8.38 -26.47 -4.55
CA ASP A 151 8.63 -25.78 -3.27
C ASP A 151 9.27 -24.39 -3.43
N TRP A 152 10.00 -24.16 -4.51
CA TRP A 152 10.53 -22.83 -4.86
C TRP A 152 9.42 -21.79 -5.04
N THR A 153 8.21 -22.21 -5.42
CA THR A 153 7.07 -21.30 -5.64
C THR A 153 6.57 -20.64 -4.35
N ARG A 154 6.84 -21.25 -3.18
CA ARG A 154 6.42 -20.73 -1.88
C ARG A 154 6.85 -19.29 -1.69
N ILE A 155 8.15 -19.04 -1.83
CA ILE A 155 8.75 -17.71 -1.70
C ILE A 155 8.56 -16.89 -2.98
N ALA A 156 8.54 -17.54 -4.15
CA ALA A 156 8.34 -16.84 -5.42
C ALA A 156 7.00 -16.10 -5.49
N LEU A 157 5.91 -16.80 -5.16
CA LEU A 157 4.56 -16.24 -5.23
C LEU A 157 4.36 -15.12 -4.21
N SER A 158 4.89 -15.27 -2.99
CA SER A 158 4.81 -14.21 -1.98
C SER A 158 5.60 -12.97 -2.38
N ASN A 159 6.78 -13.15 -3.01
CA ASN A 159 7.61 -12.04 -3.47
C ASN A 159 6.99 -11.32 -4.66
N LEU A 160 6.47 -12.07 -5.65
CA LEU A 160 5.77 -11.51 -6.80
C LEU A 160 4.53 -10.72 -6.36
N LEU A 161 3.69 -11.31 -5.49
CA LEU A 161 2.50 -10.65 -4.96
C LEU A 161 2.87 -9.40 -4.17
N GLY A 162 3.89 -9.47 -3.31
CA GLY A 162 4.35 -8.32 -2.55
C GLY A 162 4.93 -7.20 -3.41
N ALA A 163 5.66 -7.53 -4.49
CA ALA A 163 6.19 -6.55 -5.44
C ALA A 163 5.06 -5.86 -6.22
N ASP A 164 4.08 -6.65 -6.67
CA ASP A 164 2.93 -6.16 -7.42
C ASP A 164 2.04 -5.24 -6.57
N LEU A 165 1.71 -5.64 -5.34
CA LEU A 165 1.01 -4.79 -4.38
C LEU A 165 1.79 -3.51 -4.05
N ASN A 166 3.12 -3.55 -4.05
CA ASN A 166 3.96 -2.39 -3.76
C ASN A 166 3.99 -1.34 -4.88
N GLN A 167 3.43 -1.63 -6.06
CA GLN A 167 3.21 -0.63 -7.11
C GLN A 167 2.17 0.41 -6.67
N ASP A 168 1.20 0.01 -5.85
CA ASP A 168 0.22 0.92 -5.26
C ASP A 168 0.85 1.74 -4.12
N LEU A 169 0.84 3.06 -4.25
CA LEU A 169 1.42 3.99 -3.27
C LEU A 169 0.78 3.89 -1.88
N ARG A 170 -0.47 3.40 -1.80
CA ARG A 170 -1.22 3.21 -0.55
C ARG A 170 -0.80 1.94 0.17
N LEU A 171 -0.18 0.99 -0.52
CA LEU A 171 0.20 -0.28 0.06
C LEU A 171 1.70 -0.31 0.38
N ASN A 172 2.05 -0.95 1.48
CA ASN A 172 3.42 -1.33 1.80
C ASN A 172 3.44 -2.80 2.23
N SER A 173 3.91 -3.66 1.32
CA SER A 173 4.03 -5.09 1.57
C SER A 173 5.39 -5.42 2.18
N LEU A 174 5.35 -6.13 3.31
CA LEU A 174 6.48 -6.77 3.96
C LEU A 174 6.59 -8.23 3.50
N SER A 175 7.78 -8.60 3.03
CA SER A 175 8.14 -9.97 2.70
C SER A 175 8.71 -10.72 3.90
N ALA A 176 8.74 -12.05 3.81
CA ALA A 176 9.43 -12.89 4.78
C ALA A 176 10.91 -12.50 4.97
N PHE A 177 11.58 -12.01 3.90
CA PHE A 177 12.96 -11.54 3.97
C PHE A 177 13.16 -10.30 4.86
N GLN A 178 12.15 -9.45 4.97
CA GLN A 178 12.17 -8.27 5.84
C GLN A 178 11.81 -8.61 7.29
N LEU A 179 11.35 -9.84 7.53
CA LEU A 179 11.01 -10.37 8.85
C LEU A 179 11.97 -11.47 9.32
N LEU A 180 13.12 -11.64 8.66
CA LEU A 180 14.06 -12.73 8.98
C LEU A 180 14.44 -12.83 10.47
N PRO A 181 14.81 -11.73 11.16
CA PRO A 181 15.12 -11.80 12.58
C PRO A 181 13.94 -12.35 13.39
N GLN A 182 12.72 -11.92 13.08
CA GLN A 182 11.52 -12.38 13.79
C GLN A 182 11.25 -13.87 13.53
N TYR A 183 11.49 -14.36 12.31
CA TYR A 183 11.41 -15.81 12.05
C TYR A 183 12.40 -16.59 12.92
N GLU A 184 13.64 -16.12 12.99
CA GLU A 184 14.72 -16.76 13.75
C GLU A 184 14.45 -16.74 15.27
N ASP A 185 13.97 -15.61 15.80
CA ASP A 185 13.59 -15.45 17.21
C ASP A 185 12.50 -16.46 17.63
N HIS A 186 11.58 -16.76 16.71
CA HIS A 186 10.52 -17.76 16.90
C HIS A 186 10.93 -19.20 16.56
N GLY A 187 12.18 -19.43 16.16
CA GLY A 187 12.70 -20.75 15.82
C GLY A 187 12.20 -21.31 14.49
N TYR A 188 11.75 -20.45 13.58
CA TYR A 188 11.29 -20.83 12.23
C TYR A 188 12.27 -20.36 11.15
N SER A 189 12.19 -21.02 9.99
CA SER A 189 12.84 -20.58 8.76
C SER A 189 11.81 -20.08 7.77
N VAL A 190 12.18 -19.18 6.86
CA VAL A 190 11.28 -18.65 5.82
C VAL A 190 10.79 -19.70 4.83
N ASP A 191 11.45 -20.86 4.74
CA ASP A 191 11.01 -22.00 3.94
C ASP A 191 10.17 -23.04 4.73
N SER A 192 9.94 -22.81 6.03
CA SER A 192 9.12 -23.69 6.87
C SER A 192 7.62 -23.37 6.80
N ASP A 193 6.79 -24.34 7.16
CA ASP A 193 5.35 -24.11 7.37
C ASP A 193 5.13 -23.38 8.70
N LEU A 194 4.37 -22.28 8.65
CA LEU A 194 4.04 -21.48 9.83
C LEU A 194 2.59 -21.73 10.27
N PRO A 195 2.35 -22.07 11.55
CA PRO A 195 1.00 -22.02 12.12
C PRO A 195 0.42 -20.60 12.04
N LEU A 196 -0.90 -20.48 11.86
CA LEU A 196 -1.59 -19.18 11.72
C LEU A 196 -1.30 -18.23 12.89
N ALA A 197 -1.23 -18.75 14.12
CA ALA A 197 -0.91 -17.95 15.30
C ALA A 197 0.48 -17.29 15.21
N VAL A 198 1.47 -18.02 14.68
CA VAL A 198 2.82 -17.49 14.47
C VAL A 198 2.81 -16.45 13.34
N GLN A 199 2.06 -16.70 12.26
CA GLN A 199 1.91 -15.72 11.19
C GLN A 199 1.29 -14.40 11.70
N GLN A 200 0.26 -14.49 12.54
CA GLN A 200 -0.34 -13.31 13.17
C GLN A 200 0.69 -12.57 14.03
N GLN A 201 1.44 -13.28 14.87
CA GLN A 201 2.48 -12.69 15.71
C GLN A 201 3.56 -11.98 14.89
N LEU A 202 4.10 -12.64 13.85
CA LEU A 202 5.08 -12.04 12.95
C LEU A 202 4.53 -10.81 12.23
N ALA A 203 3.25 -10.83 11.85
CA ALA A 203 2.58 -9.68 11.24
C ALA A 203 2.38 -8.52 12.22
N GLU A 204 2.07 -8.80 13.50
CA GLU A 204 2.02 -7.83 14.58
C GLU A 204 3.40 -7.18 14.81
N GLU A 205 4.46 -7.97 14.84
CA GLU A 205 5.85 -7.49 14.92
C GLU A 205 6.33 -6.73 13.67
N GLY A 206 5.70 -6.99 12.53
CA GLY A 206 5.84 -6.21 11.30
C GLY A 206 5.00 -4.91 11.29
N TYR A 207 4.09 -4.73 12.26
CA TYR A 207 3.09 -3.65 12.34
C TYR A 207 2.18 -3.62 11.11
N SER A 208 1.83 -4.79 10.61
CA SER A 208 0.93 -4.88 9.46
C SER A 208 -0.51 -4.74 9.92
N ASP A 209 -1.30 -3.99 9.19
CA ASP A 209 -2.75 -3.90 9.40
C ASP A 209 -3.42 -5.25 9.10
N GLU A 210 -2.90 -5.93 8.09
CA GLU A 210 -3.39 -7.21 7.57
C GLU A 210 -2.24 -8.12 7.19
N PHE A 211 -2.49 -9.43 7.17
CA PHE A 211 -1.54 -10.39 6.63
C PHE A 211 -2.21 -11.40 5.69
N LEU A 212 -1.44 -11.84 4.70
CA LEU A 212 -1.91 -12.63 3.58
C LEU A 212 -1.26 -14.00 3.61
N THR A 213 -2.09 -15.02 3.41
CA THR A 213 -1.66 -16.41 3.27
C THR A 213 -2.03 -16.90 1.89
N LEU A 214 -1.09 -17.62 1.27
CA LEU A 214 -1.25 -18.16 -0.07
C LEU A 214 -1.19 -19.69 0.01
N SER A 215 -2.05 -20.39 -0.73
CA SER A 215 -1.94 -21.85 -0.90
C SER A 215 -2.00 -22.22 -2.37
N LEU A 216 -1.00 -22.97 -2.85
CA LEU A 216 -0.90 -23.41 -4.24
C LEU A 216 -1.31 -24.88 -4.37
N GLN A 217 -2.26 -25.16 -5.25
CA GLN A 217 -2.65 -26.50 -5.69
C GLN A 217 -2.42 -26.64 -7.20
N LYS A 218 -2.28 -27.89 -7.66
CA LYS A 218 -2.13 -28.22 -9.08
C LYS A 218 -3.20 -29.24 -9.46
N GLN A 219 -3.98 -28.93 -10.48
CA GLN A 219 -5.06 -29.77 -10.98
C GLN A 219 -4.89 -29.95 -12.49
N GLU A 220 -4.54 -31.17 -12.92
CA GLU A 220 -4.28 -31.50 -14.32
C GLU A 220 -3.25 -30.56 -14.98
N SER A 221 -3.70 -29.63 -15.83
CA SER A 221 -2.89 -28.63 -16.54
C SER A 221 -2.77 -27.29 -15.82
N ASP A 222 -3.61 -27.04 -14.81
CA ASP A 222 -3.77 -25.70 -14.23
C ASP A 222 -3.27 -25.64 -12.79
N TYR A 223 -2.86 -24.44 -12.39
CA TYR A 223 -2.59 -24.11 -11.00
C TYR A 223 -3.82 -23.43 -10.40
N SER A 224 -4.05 -23.67 -9.11
CA SER A 224 -5.01 -22.91 -8.32
C SER A 224 -4.30 -22.26 -7.14
N LEU A 225 -4.45 -20.94 -7.02
CA LEU A 225 -3.92 -20.15 -5.92
C LEU A 225 -5.08 -19.69 -5.05
N GLU A 226 -5.09 -20.09 -3.78
CA GLU A 226 -5.98 -19.53 -2.77
C GLU A 226 -5.27 -18.38 -2.06
N LEU A 227 -5.92 -17.21 -2.02
CA LEU A 227 -5.53 -16.07 -1.21
C LEU A 227 -6.51 -15.94 -0.05
N VAL A 228 -5.98 -15.84 1.17
CA VAL A 228 -6.74 -15.51 2.37
C VAL A 228 -6.10 -14.31 3.05
N VAL A 229 -6.93 -13.34 3.42
CA VAL A 229 -6.55 -12.11 4.11
C VAL A 229 -7.10 -12.13 5.52
N TYR A 230 -6.23 -11.89 6.49
CA TYR A 230 -6.58 -11.81 7.90
C TYR A 230 -6.31 -10.40 8.43
N GLN A 231 -7.15 -9.96 9.37
CA GLN A 231 -6.87 -8.79 10.18
C GLN A 231 -5.82 -9.15 11.22
N THR A 232 -4.73 -8.40 11.28
CA THR A 232 -3.63 -8.69 12.22
C THR A 232 -4.09 -8.58 13.68
N ARG A 233 -4.97 -7.61 13.99
CA ARG A 233 -5.39 -7.30 15.36
C ARG A 233 -6.11 -8.44 16.09
N ASP A 234 -6.95 -9.19 15.39
CA ASP A 234 -7.79 -10.24 16.02
C ASP A 234 -7.75 -11.58 15.27
N GLY A 235 -6.88 -11.70 14.26
CA GLY A 235 -6.70 -12.92 13.47
C GLY A 235 -7.92 -13.32 12.64
N LYS A 236 -8.93 -12.46 12.49
CA LYS A 236 -10.14 -12.80 11.74
C LYS A 236 -9.91 -12.77 10.25
N GLU A 237 -10.41 -13.80 9.57
CA GLU A 237 -10.52 -13.83 8.12
C GLU A 237 -11.46 -12.72 7.64
N ARG A 238 -10.94 -11.87 6.76
CA ARG A 238 -11.69 -10.78 6.13
C ARG A 238 -12.14 -11.15 4.72
N PHE A 239 -11.28 -11.85 4.00
CA PHE A 239 -11.45 -12.13 2.58
C PHE A 239 -10.76 -13.45 2.24
N ARG A 240 -11.42 -14.26 1.42
CA ARG A 240 -10.89 -15.49 0.84
C ARG A 240 -11.34 -15.60 -0.59
N LYS A 241 -10.41 -15.89 -1.49
CA LYS A 241 -10.70 -16.11 -2.91
C LYS A 241 -9.71 -17.07 -3.52
N SER A 242 -10.18 -17.87 -4.47
CA SER A 242 -9.37 -18.82 -5.22
C SER A 242 -9.35 -18.44 -6.69
N PHE A 243 -8.18 -18.54 -7.29
CA PHE A 243 -7.90 -18.24 -8.69
C PHE A 243 -7.42 -19.51 -9.37
N ARG A 244 -7.68 -19.64 -10.68
CA ARG A 244 -7.25 -20.79 -11.48
C ARG A 244 -6.70 -20.30 -12.81
N HIS A 245 -5.50 -20.75 -13.16
CA HIS A 245 -4.81 -20.35 -14.39
C HIS A 245 -3.68 -21.35 -14.72
N PRO A 246 -3.37 -21.61 -16.00
CA PRO A 246 -2.23 -22.46 -16.39
C PRO A 246 -0.86 -21.84 -16.06
N GLU A 247 -0.77 -20.53 -15.99
CA GLU A 247 0.48 -19.80 -15.70
C GLU A 247 0.51 -19.26 -14.26
N LEU A 248 1.60 -19.54 -13.54
CA LEU A 248 1.78 -19.16 -12.13
C LEU A 248 1.79 -17.65 -11.90
N MET A 249 2.42 -16.87 -12.79
CA MET A 249 2.53 -15.41 -12.62
C MET A 249 1.19 -14.70 -12.82
N ALA A 250 0.37 -15.15 -13.76
CA ALA A 250 -0.97 -14.61 -13.94
C ALA A 250 -1.90 -14.86 -12.73
N LEU A 251 -1.66 -15.91 -11.92
CA LEU A 251 -2.37 -16.08 -10.65
C LEU A 251 -2.06 -14.96 -9.66
N VAL A 252 -0.84 -14.42 -9.70
CA VAL A 252 -0.43 -13.29 -8.86
C VAL A 252 -1.22 -12.05 -9.27
N ASP A 253 -1.26 -11.72 -10.57
CA ASP A 253 -2.01 -10.57 -11.09
C ASP A 253 -3.50 -10.65 -10.71
N LEU A 254 -4.11 -11.84 -10.86
CA LEU A 254 -5.51 -12.05 -10.47
C LEU A 254 -5.72 -11.86 -8.96
N ALA A 255 -4.76 -12.31 -8.14
CA ALA A 255 -4.83 -12.21 -6.69
C ALA A 255 -4.64 -10.76 -6.21
N THR A 256 -3.74 -9.99 -6.83
CA THR A 256 -3.50 -8.59 -6.47
C THR A 256 -4.65 -7.70 -6.88
N VAL A 257 -5.18 -7.85 -8.10
CA VAL A 257 -6.39 -7.13 -8.53
C VAL A 257 -7.54 -7.39 -7.57
N ALA A 258 -7.80 -8.67 -7.25
CA ALA A 258 -8.87 -9.01 -6.32
C ALA A 258 -8.65 -8.48 -4.91
N TYR A 259 -7.40 -8.43 -4.42
CA TYR A 259 -7.09 -7.84 -3.12
C TYR A 259 -7.32 -6.32 -3.14
N VAL A 260 -6.87 -5.63 -4.20
CA VAL A 260 -6.99 -4.18 -4.36
C VAL A 260 -8.45 -3.76 -4.51
N ASP A 261 -9.26 -4.51 -5.24
CA ASP A 261 -10.71 -4.25 -5.37
C ASP A 261 -11.44 -4.32 -4.01
N GLU A 262 -10.97 -5.16 -3.10
CA GLU A 262 -11.51 -5.28 -1.74
C GLU A 262 -10.94 -4.25 -0.77
N LEU A 263 -9.95 -3.46 -1.20
CA LEU A 263 -9.52 -2.31 -0.42
C LEU A 263 -10.64 -1.27 -0.48
N SER A 264 -11.27 -1.01 0.66
CA SER A 264 -12.07 0.20 0.87
C SER A 264 -11.19 1.46 0.95
N LEU A 265 -10.09 1.50 0.20
CA LEU A 265 -9.22 2.65 0.07
C LEU A 265 -9.64 3.41 -1.20
N PRO A 266 -9.90 4.72 -1.09
CA PRO A 266 -10.25 5.55 -2.24
C PRO A 266 -9.12 5.56 -3.26
N ASP A 267 -9.48 5.55 -4.55
CA ASP A 267 -8.51 5.56 -5.64
C ASP A 267 -7.73 6.88 -5.65
N THR A 268 -6.45 6.82 -5.26
CA THR A 268 -5.52 7.96 -5.28
C THR A 268 -4.61 7.92 -6.51
N GLN A 269 -4.74 6.91 -7.38
CA GLN A 269 -3.77 6.60 -8.44
C GLN A 269 -3.79 7.65 -9.56
N VAL A 270 -4.96 8.25 -9.83
CA VAL A 270 -5.17 9.20 -10.94
C VAL A 270 -4.40 10.52 -10.75
N GLU A 271 -4.07 10.91 -9.52
CA GLU A 271 -3.41 12.20 -9.23
C GLU A 271 -1.88 12.12 -9.12
N THR A 272 -1.33 10.91 -8.98
CA THR A 272 0.11 10.69 -8.82
C THR A 272 0.75 10.35 -10.17
N SER A 273 1.09 11.39 -10.93
CA SER A 273 1.83 11.28 -12.20
C SER A 273 3.10 10.43 -12.00
N GLY A 274 3.08 9.17 -12.45
CA GLY A 274 4.17 8.21 -12.29
C GLY A 274 3.77 6.81 -11.79
N TYR A 275 2.49 6.55 -11.53
CA TYR A 275 2.00 5.19 -11.28
C TYR A 275 2.13 4.34 -12.55
N ILE A 276 2.82 3.21 -12.43
CA ILE A 276 2.94 2.18 -13.45
C ILE A 276 2.43 0.90 -12.81
N ASP A 277 1.43 0.28 -13.42
CA ASP A 277 0.88 -1.03 -13.01
C ASP A 277 1.35 -2.07 -14.03
N LEU A 278 2.49 -2.68 -13.75
CA LEU A 278 3.06 -3.74 -14.56
C LEU A 278 2.54 -5.09 -14.07
N PRO A 279 2.32 -6.07 -14.96
CA PRO A 279 2.04 -7.43 -14.53
C PRO A 279 3.23 -7.99 -13.75
N ALA A 280 2.97 -8.92 -12.83
CA ALA A 280 3.96 -9.53 -11.96
C ALA A 280 5.17 -10.12 -12.72
N SER A 281 4.96 -10.63 -13.94
CA SER A 281 6.03 -11.13 -14.80
C SER A 281 7.04 -10.07 -15.25
N ASN A 282 6.60 -8.81 -15.37
CA ASN A 282 7.45 -7.69 -15.77
C ASN A 282 8.16 -7.04 -14.58
N LEU A 283 7.76 -7.37 -13.35
CA LEU A 283 8.45 -6.93 -12.13
C LEU A 283 9.71 -7.74 -11.84
N PHE A 284 9.80 -8.95 -12.41
CA PHE A 284 10.95 -9.84 -12.29
C PHE A 284 11.39 -10.32 -13.68
N THR A 285 11.00 -11.53 -14.05
CA THR A 285 11.34 -12.16 -15.33
C THR A 285 10.14 -12.92 -15.86
N GLN A 286 9.97 -12.90 -17.19
CA GLN A 286 8.95 -13.69 -17.88
C GLN A 286 9.37 -15.16 -18.06
N ASP A 287 10.65 -15.49 -17.86
CA ASP A 287 11.16 -16.86 -17.95
C ASP A 287 11.01 -17.58 -16.61
N LEU A 288 10.16 -18.61 -16.58
CA LEU A 288 9.87 -19.36 -15.36
C LEU A 288 11.10 -20.13 -14.82
N ALA A 289 11.99 -20.59 -15.69
CA ALA A 289 13.22 -21.25 -15.28
C ALA A 289 14.22 -20.25 -14.68
N ALA A 290 14.32 -19.05 -15.26
CA ALA A 290 15.08 -17.95 -14.68
C ALA A 290 14.54 -17.54 -13.31
N LEU A 291 13.21 -17.39 -13.18
CA LEU A 291 12.57 -17.07 -11.91
C LEU A 291 12.84 -18.15 -10.84
N LYS A 292 12.74 -19.44 -11.20
CA LYS A 292 13.05 -20.54 -10.29
C LYS A 292 14.50 -20.48 -9.80
N LEU A 293 15.46 -20.38 -10.73
CA LEU A 293 16.89 -20.29 -10.41
C LEU A 293 17.21 -19.07 -9.55
N PHE A 294 16.55 -17.94 -9.81
CA PHE A 294 16.66 -16.75 -9.00
C PHE A 294 16.20 -17.00 -7.56
N GLN A 295 15.00 -17.54 -7.35
CA GLN A 295 14.48 -17.77 -6.00
C GLN A 295 15.34 -18.78 -5.23
N GLU A 296 15.71 -19.89 -5.86
CA GLU A 296 16.62 -20.87 -5.25
C GLU A 296 17.98 -20.24 -4.91
N GLY A 297 18.51 -19.41 -5.80
CA GLY A 297 19.79 -18.72 -5.63
C GLY A 297 19.76 -17.71 -4.49
N VAL A 298 18.70 -16.91 -4.38
CA VAL A 298 18.47 -15.97 -3.27
C VAL A 298 18.38 -16.72 -1.94
N VAL A 299 17.59 -17.79 -1.88
CA VAL A 299 17.43 -18.60 -0.66
C VAL A 299 18.75 -19.25 -0.25
N ASP A 300 19.47 -19.86 -1.19
CA ASP A 300 20.76 -20.48 -0.89
C ASP A 300 21.78 -19.43 -0.42
N ALA A 301 21.83 -18.24 -1.06
CA ALA A 301 22.76 -17.19 -0.69
C ALA A 301 22.43 -16.54 0.66
N ARG A 302 21.16 -16.20 0.89
CA ARG A 302 20.74 -15.36 2.02
C ARG A 302 20.37 -16.17 3.26
N ILE A 303 19.64 -17.27 3.08
CA ILE A 303 19.01 -18.03 4.17
C ILE A 303 19.89 -19.20 4.59
N ARG A 304 20.29 -20.04 3.62
CA ARG A 304 21.03 -21.27 3.90
C ARG A 304 22.53 -21.05 4.08
N ASN A 305 22.98 -19.78 4.01
CA ASN A 305 24.37 -19.38 4.12
C ASN A 305 25.30 -20.13 3.14
N LYS A 306 24.84 -20.34 1.90
CA LYS A 306 25.57 -20.98 0.78
C LYS A 306 25.75 -20.01 -0.40
N PRO A 307 26.44 -18.87 -0.20
CA PRO A 307 26.56 -17.83 -1.23
C PRO A 307 27.18 -18.32 -2.55
N ALA A 308 28.15 -19.24 -2.53
CA ALA A 308 28.71 -19.79 -3.77
C ALA A 308 27.69 -20.58 -4.61
N LYS A 309 26.82 -21.36 -3.96
CA LYS A 309 25.72 -22.06 -4.64
C LYS A 309 24.68 -21.06 -5.16
N GLY A 310 24.38 -20.04 -4.37
CA GLY A 310 23.49 -18.96 -4.76
C GLY A 310 23.99 -18.19 -5.99
N ILE A 311 25.28 -17.82 -6.02
CA ILE A 311 25.92 -17.17 -7.17
C ILE A 311 25.79 -18.02 -8.44
N ALA A 312 26.04 -19.33 -8.34
CA ALA A 312 25.93 -20.23 -9.49
C ALA A 312 24.51 -20.27 -10.07
N ALA A 313 23.49 -20.33 -9.21
CA ALA A 313 22.08 -20.30 -9.63
C ALA A 313 21.67 -18.94 -10.20
N LEU A 314 22.03 -17.84 -9.51
CA LEU A 314 21.75 -16.47 -9.96
C LEU A 314 22.43 -16.14 -11.29
N THR A 315 23.65 -16.64 -11.50
CA THR A 315 24.36 -16.49 -12.78
C THR A 315 23.61 -17.20 -13.91
N GLN A 316 23.07 -18.39 -13.67
CA GLN A 316 22.23 -19.06 -14.67
C GLN A 316 20.91 -18.31 -14.92
N ALA A 317 20.29 -17.76 -13.87
CA ALA A 317 19.07 -16.97 -14.00
C ALA A 317 19.27 -15.77 -14.94
N VAL A 318 20.33 -14.97 -14.73
CA VAL A 318 20.61 -13.81 -15.58
C VAL A 318 21.16 -14.16 -16.97
N GLN A 319 21.61 -15.40 -17.18
CA GLN A 319 21.95 -15.90 -18.52
C GLN A 319 20.70 -16.27 -19.33
N LEU A 320 19.67 -16.81 -18.65
CA LEU A 320 18.37 -17.07 -19.27
C LEU A 320 17.63 -15.78 -19.58
N ASP A 321 17.69 -14.80 -18.66
CA ASP A 321 17.13 -13.47 -18.86
C ASP A 321 18.14 -12.36 -18.51
N PRO A 322 18.90 -11.86 -19.50
CA PRO A 322 19.86 -10.78 -19.29
C PRO A 322 19.25 -9.42 -18.89
N ASN A 323 17.94 -9.23 -19.05
CA ASN A 323 17.27 -7.99 -18.69
C ASN A 323 16.69 -8.02 -17.26
N PHE A 324 16.85 -9.13 -16.55
CA PHE A 324 16.31 -9.33 -15.20
C PHE A 324 17.10 -8.55 -14.14
N ALA A 325 16.69 -7.31 -13.87
CA ALA A 325 17.42 -6.38 -13.00
C ALA A 325 17.56 -6.89 -11.55
N GLU A 326 16.52 -7.50 -10.97
CA GLU A 326 16.55 -8.10 -9.63
C GLU A 326 17.50 -9.29 -9.56
N GLY A 327 17.59 -10.07 -10.66
CA GLY A 327 18.55 -11.15 -10.78
C GLY A 327 19.98 -10.64 -10.68
N TRP A 328 20.30 -9.57 -11.41
CA TRP A 328 21.59 -8.90 -11.34
C TRP A 328 21.85 -8.25 -9.95
N LEU A 329 20.81 -7.66 -9.33
CA LEU A 329 20.89 -7.08 -7.99
C LEU A 329 21.31 -8.13 -6.94
N GLU A 330 20.60 -9.26 -6.90
CA GLU A 330 20.88 -10.32 -5.93
C GLU A 330 22.19 -11.05 -6.25
N LEU A 331 22.57 -11.19 -7.53
CA LEU A 331 23.88 -11.69 -7.92
C LEU A 331 25.00 -10.78 -7.38
N GLY A 332 24.87 -9.46 -7.55
CA GLY A 332 25.80 -8.48 -7.01
C GLY A 332 25.93 -8.56 -5.50
N ARG A 333 24.80 -8.61 -4.78
CA ARG A 333 24.77 -8.80 -3.31
C ARG A 333 25.47 -10.09 -2.88
N ALA A 334 25.24 -11.19 -3.60
CA ALA A 334 25.86 -12.49 -3.30
C ALA A 334 27.38 -12.47 -3.49
N HIS A 335 27.90 -11.82 -4.54
CA HIS A 335 29.34 -11.61 -4.73
C HIS A 335 29.96 -10.74 -3.64
N LEU A 336 29.32 -9.62 -3.28
CA LEU A 336 29.80 -8.74 -2.20
C LEU A 336 29.87 -9.45 -0.85
N ARG A 337 28.93 -10.36 -0.56
CA ARG A 337 28.97 -11.20 0.65
C ARG A 337 30.19 -12.12 0.71
N LEU A 338 30.79 -12.45 -0.43
CA LEU A 338 32.04 -13.21 -0.53
C LEU A 338 33.28 -12.31 -0.69
N ASN A 339 33.17 -11.00 -0.45
CA ASN A 339 34.21 -10.00 -0.69
C ASN A 339 34.71 -9.95 -2.15
N ASP A 340 33.92 -10.44 -3.11
CA ASP A 340 34.20 -10.34 -4.55
C ASP A 340 33.69 -8.99 -5.07
N GLN A 341 34.42 -7.93 -4.72
CA GLN A 341 34.04 -6.55 -5.03
C GLN A 341 33.90 -6.30 -6.54
N GLU A 342 34.79 -6.88 -7.34
CA GLU A 342 34.83 -6.63 -8.79
C GLU A 342 33.59 -7.16 -9.49
N ASN A 343 33.24 -8.44 -9.28
CA ASN A 343 32.05 -9.02 -9.89
C ASN A 343 30.78 -8.46 -9.26
N GLY A 344 30.79 -8.18 -7.95
CA GLY A 344 29.69 -7.55 -7.25
C GLY A 344 29.32 -6.20 -7.84
N GLN A 345 30.29 -5.32 -8.07
CA GLN A 345 30.06 -3.99 -8.65
C GLN A 345 29.56 -4.07 -10.10
N LYS A 346 30.14 -4.94 -10.94
CA LYS A 346 29.69 -5.12 -12.34
C LYS A 346 28.24 -5.59 -12.42
N ALA A 347 27.85 -6.54 -11.56
CA ALA A 347 26.48 -7.02 -11.50
C ALA A 347 25.51 -5.91 -11.03
N LEU A 348 25.89 -5.11 -10.03
CA LEU A 348 25.06 -3.99 -9.57
C LEU A 348 24.94 -2.85 -10.60
N GLU A 349 25.99 -2.57 -11.37
CA GLU A 349 25.96 -1.63 -12.50
C GLU A 349 24.97 -2.12 -13.57
N THR A 350 25.03 -3.41 -13.92
CA THR A 350 24.08 -4.03 -14.85
C THR A 350 22.65 -3.97 -14.31
N ALA A 351 22.43 -4.25 -13.02
CA ALA A 351 21.13 -4.13 -12.38
C ALA A 351 20.56 -2.70 -12.51
N LEU A 352 21.40 -1.69 -12.30
CA LEU A 352 21.03 -0.29 -12.44
C LEU A 352 20.61 0.04 -13.88
N GLU A 353 21.41 -0.37 -14.88
CA GLU A 353 21.10 -0.17 -16.30
C GLU A 353 19.79 -0.82 -16.76
N ARG A 354 19.40 -1.94 -16.14
CA ARG A 354 18.17 -2.67 -16.50
C ARG A 354 16.95 -2.23 -15.69
N SER A 355 17.13 -1.38 -14.68
CA SER A 355 16.07 -0.99 -13.75
C SER A 355 15.10 0.08 -14.27
N GLU A 356 15.40 0.76 -15.38
CA GLU A 356 14.62 1.92 -15.85
C GLU A 356 13.12 1.60 -16.08
N ALA A 357 12.80 0.37 -16.49
CA ALA A 357 11.44 -0.07 -16.76
C ALA A 357 10.67 -0.50 -15.49
N LEU A 358 11.33 -0.63 -14.34
CA LEU A 358 10.72 -1.12 -13.11
C LEU A 358 9.97 -0.02 -12.36
N PRO A 359 9.02 -0.39 -11.48
CA PRO A 359 8.43 0.53 -10.53
C PRO A 359 9.47 1.22 -9.65
N GLU A 360 9.18 2.47 -9.30
CA GLU A 360 10.10 3.36 -8.60
C GLU A 360 10.69 2.75 -7.31
N ARG A 361 9.89 2.02 -6.52
CA ARG A 361 10.39 1.37 -5.28
C ARG A 361 11.48 0.32 -5.56
N GLN A 362 11.37 -0.45 -6.65
CA GLN A 362 12.41 -1.40 -7.06
C GLN A 362 13.66 -0.67 -7.53
N GLN A 363 13.49 0.41 -8.31
CA GLN A 363 14.61 1.28 -8.71
C GLN A 363 15.34 1.86 -7.50
N PHE A 364 14.62 2.32 -6.47
CA PHE A 364 15.22 2.85 -5.25
C PHE A 364 16.06 1.81 -4.51
N LEU A 365 15.58 0.56 -4.42
CA LEU A 365 16.35 -0.52 -3.82
C LEU A 365 17.65 -0.80 -4.59
N ILE A 366 17.57 -0.85 -5.92
CA ILE A 366 18.72 -1.10 -6.80
C ILE A 366 19.74 0.04 -6.66
N ARG A 367 19.30 1.30 -6.81
CA ARG A 367 20.14 2.50 -6.65
C ARG A 367 20.79 2.57 -5.28
N TYR A 368 20.04 2.32 -4.21
CA TYR A 368 20.57 2.33 -2.85
C TYR A 368 21.68 1.29 -2.67
N THR A 369 21.47 0.07 -3.18
CA THR A 369 22.46 -1.00 -3.13
C THR A 369 23.72 -0.63 -3.93
N TYR A 370 23.53 -0.07 -5.13
CA TYR A 370 24.63 0.38 -5.97
C TYR A 370 25.44 1.50 -5.30
N TYR A 371 24.81 2.55 -4.77
CA TYR A 371 25.53 3.67 -4.14
C TYR A 371 26.28 3.26 -2.89
N THR A 372 25.68 2.42 -2.05
CA THR A 372 26.35 1.92 -0.83
C THR A 372 27.54 1.02 -1.18
N ALA A 373 27.39 0.09 -2.13
CA ALA A 373 28.48 -0.76 -2.60
C ALA A 373 29.64 0.00 -3.26
N ASN A 374 29.35 1.17 -3.85
CA ASN A 374 30.34 2.04 -4.49
C ASN A 374 30.78 3.22 -3.61
N MET A 375 30.48 3.18 -2.31
CA MET A 375 30.85 4.22 -1.34
C MET A 375 30.34 5.64 -1.69
N GLN A 376 29.30 5.76 -2.51
CA GLN A 376 28.66 7.02 -2.91
C GLN A 376 27.65 7.47 -1.84
N MET A 377 28.14 7.68 -0.62
CA MET A 377 27.32 7.85 0.58
C MET A 377 26.38 9.07 0.51
N ASP A 378 26.82 10.17 -0.10
CA ASP A 378 25.98 11.38 -0.22
C ASP A 378 24.79 11.16 -1.16
N LYS A 379 24.98 10.40 -2.25
CA LYS A 379 23.88 9.99 -3.11
C LYS A 379 22.95 9.01 -2.41
N ALA A 380 23.50 8.06 -1.65
CA ALA A 380 22.68 7.14 -0.85
C ALA A 380 21.82 7.89 0.17
N ILE A 381 22.36 8.91 0.86
CA ILE A 381 21.59 9.75 1.79
C ILE A 381 20.50 10.52 1.03
N ALA A 382 20.84 11.20 -0.07
CA ALA A 382 19.87 11.95 -0.88
C ALA A 382 18.73 11.06 -1.38
N LEU A 383 19.04 9.83 -1.82
CA LEU A 383 18.05 8.83 -2.23
C LEU A 383 17.11 8.46 -1.09
N LEU A 384 17.65 8.13 0.08
CA LEU A 384 16.84 7.68 1.21
C LEU A 384 15.98 8.82 1.76
N GLU A 385 16.48 10.06 1.74
CA GLU A 385 15.72 11.28 2.07
C GLU A 385 14.53 11.46 1.12
N MET A 386 14.76 11.34 -0.19
CA MET A 386 13.69 11.33 -1.19
C MET A 386 12.71 10.18 -0.94
N TRP A 387 13.22 8.97 -0.73
CA TRP A 387 12.42 7.76 -0.55
C TRP A 387 11.51 7.88 0.68
N ARG A 388 12.01 8.31 1.84
CA ARG A 388 11.17 8.46 3.05
C ARG A 388 10.09 9.53 2.90
N GLN A 389 10.31 10.56 2.08
CA GLN A 389 9.30 11.59 1.81
C GLN A 389 8.20 11.09 0.87
N LEU A 390 8.56 10.30 -0.14
CA LEU A 390 7.62 9.72 -1.10
C LEU A 390 6.85 8.53 -0.51
N TYR A 391 7.49 7.76 0.37
CA TYR A 391 6.97 6.52 0.94
C TYR A 391 7.19 6.45 2.45
N PRO A 392 6.53 7.32 3.25
CA PRO A 392 6.75 7.41 4.69
C PRO A 392 6.36 6.12 5.44
N SER A 393 5.47 5.31 4.89
CA SER A 393 5.08 4.02 5.47
C SER A 393 6.14 2.93 5.28
N THR A 394 7.18 3.15 4.46
CA THR A 394 8.28 2.21 4.21
C THR A 394 9.38 2.40 5.25
N TYR A 395 9.74 1.33 5.95
CA TYR A 395 10.74 1.37 7.03
C TYR A 395 12.18 1.52 6.53
N GLN A 396 12.51 0.87 5.42
CA GLN A 396 13.86 0.76 4.88
C GLN A 396 14.63 2.09 4.72
N PRO A 397 14.05 3.19 4.20
CA PRO A 397 14.81 4.43 4.08
C PRO A 397 15.21 5.04 5.42
N TYR A 398 14.39 4.88 6.46
CA TYR A 398 14.73 5.34 7.81
C TYR A 398 15.89 4.54 8.39
N GLU A 399 15.82 3.21 8.32
CA GLU A 399 16.92 2.33 8.78
C GLU A 399 18.22 2.63 8.04
N GLY A 400 18.16 2.78 6.72
CA GLY A 400 19.32 3.13 5.91
C GLY A 400 19.96 4.45 6.34
N LEU A 401 19.15 5.49 6.58
CA LEU A 401 19.65 6.80 7.03
C LEU A 401 20.27 6.72 8.42
N VAL A 402 19.60 6.08 9.38
CA VAL A 402 20.13 5.90 10.74
C VAL A 402 21.48 5.18 10.68
N ASN A 403 21.56 4.05 9.97
CA ASN A 403 22.81 3.28 9.85
C ASN A 403 23.94 4.10 9.21
N LEU A 404 23.65 4.90 8.17
CA LEU A 404 24.64 5.76 7.54
C LEU A 404 25.12 6.89 8.46
N TYR A 405 24.23 7.52 9.22
CA TYR A 405 24.60 8.55 10.19
C TYR A 405 25.38 7.97 11.38
N LEU A 406 25.02 6.78 11.86
CA LEU A 406 25.79 6.07 12.89
C LEU A 406 27.20 5.70 12.42
N ALA A 407 27.35 5.23 11.17
CA ALA A 407 28.66 4.98 10.59
C ALA A 407 29.53 6.25 10.50
N ARG A 408 28.90 7.43 10.40
CA ARG A 408 29.56 8.75 10.45
C ARG A 408 29.71 9.32 11.86
N SER A 409 29.27 8.60 12.89
CA SER A 409 29.18 9.07 14.29
C SER A 409 28.32 10.33 14.48
N ASP A 410 27.41 10.60 13.54
CA ASP A 410 26.44 11.70 13.63
C ASP A 410 25.20 11.21 14.37
N PHE A 411 25.35 11.04 15.69
CA PHE A 411 24.30 10.52 16.55
C PHE A 411 23.08 11.45 16.66
N ASP A 412 23.27 12.76 16.47
CA ASP A 412 22.19 13.74 16.54
C ASP A 412 21.26 13.57 15.33
N LYS A 413 21.81 13.43 14.12
CA LYS A 413 21.02 13.10 12.94
C LYS A 413 20.38 11.71 13.05
N ALA A 414 21.12 10.71 13.53
CA ALA A 414 20.56 9.38 13.74
C ALA A 414 19.32 9.39 14.68
N ARG A 415 19.37 10.16 15.78
CA ARG A 415 18.22 10.36 16.67
C ARG A 415 17.07 11.09 15.97
N GLU A 416 17.34 12.18 15.25
CA GLU A 416 16.33 12.94 14.50
C GLU A 416 15.55 12.05 13.54
N ILE A 417 16.26 11.27 12.71
CA ILE A 417 15.64 10.32 11.77
C ILE A 417 14.83 9.26 12.50
N SER A 418 15.33 8.76 13.63
CA SER A 418 14.62 7.76 14.43
C SER A 418 13.30 8.31 14.97
N GLN A 419 13.28 9.55 15.47
CA GLN A 419 12.06 10.22 15.93
C GLN A 419 11.06 10.47 14.79
N ASP A 420 11.53 10.81 13.60
CA ASP A 420 10.68 10.95 12.42
C ASP A 420 10.06 9.61 12.01
N ALA A 421 10.84 8.53 12.06
CA ALA A 421 10.35 7.17 11.81
C ALA A 421 9.28 6.76 12.82
N MET A 422 9.41 7.12 14.11
CA MET A 422 8.36 6.89 15.12
C MET A 422 7.05 7.59 14.74
N LYS A 423 7.10 8.87 14.34
CA LYS A 423 5.91 9.62 13.86
C LYS A 423 5.28 8.95 12.63
N ALA A 424 6.11 8.40 11.74
CA ALA A 424 5.67 7.66 10.57
C ALA A 424 5.06 6.27 10.90
N GLY A 425 5.10 5.83 12.16
CA GLY A 425 4.51 4.56 12.62
C GLY A 425 5.50 3.40 12.71
N HIS A 426 6.79 3.68 12.88
CA HIS A 426 7.85 2.69 13.06
C HIS A 426 8.38 2.65 14.51
N SER A 427 7.55 3.02 15.49
CA SER A 427 8.00 3.32 16.86
C SER A 427 8.79 2.23 17.54
N SER A 428 8.31 0.99 17.49
CA SER A 428 8.94 -0.15 18.14
C SER A 428 10.38 -0.43 17.72
N ARG A 429 10.66 -0.54 16.40
CA ARG A 429 11.99 -0.79 15.85
C ARG A 429 12.91 0.38 16.17
N MET A 430 12.35 1.58 16.21
CA MET A 430 13.09 2.81 16.51
C MET A 430 13.42 2.96 17.99
N LEU A 431 12.58 2.48 18.92
CA LEU A 431 12.89 2.50 20.36
C LEU A 431 14.10 1.62 20.68
N LEU A 432 14.18 0.41 20.11
CA LEU A 432 15.36 -0.46 20.28
C LEU A 432 16.62 0.17 19.67
N LEU A 433 16.49 0.80 18.51
CA LEU A 433 17.59 1.48 17.85
C LEU A 433 18.06 2.71 18.64
N LEU A 434 17.13 3.51 19.19
CA LEU A 434 17.44 4.64 20.08
C LEU A 434 18.13 4.19 21.37
N ALA A 435 17.70 3.07 21.96
CA ALA A 435 18.36 2.46 23.11
C ALA A 435 19.80 2.04 22.78
N GLN A 436 20.01 1.43 21.61
CA GLN A 436 21.34 1.08 21.13
C GLN A 436 22.22 2.33 20.93
N ILE A 437 21.68 3.39 20.32
CA ILE A 437 22.39 4.66 20.13
C ILE A 437 22.80 5.27 21.47
N ALA A 438 21.88 5.33 22.43
CA ALA A 438 22.14 5.83 23.77
C ALA A 438 23.22 5.01 24.50
N SER A 439 23.16 3.67 24.38
CA SER A 439 24.16 2.77 24.96
C SER A 439 25.55 2.97 24.36
N VAL A 440 25.68 3.10 23.03
CA VAL A 440 26.95 3.40 22.35
C VAL A 440 27.55 4.73 22.81
N GLN A 441 26.70 5.71 23.16
CA GLN A 441 27.14 6.99 23.71
C GLN A 441 27.41 6.97 25.22
N GLY A 442 27.28 5.81 25.89
CA GLY A 442 27.46 5.67 27.34
C GLY A 442 26.31 6.27 28.17
N LYS A 443 25.19 6.61 27.54
CA LYS A 443 24.00 7.18 28.20
C LYS A 443 23.06 6.06 28.65
N ASN A 444 23.51 5.29 29.64
CA ASN A 444 22.82 4.08 30.07
C ASN A 444 21.41 4.33 30.65
N GLU A 445 21.21 5.46 31.34
CA GLU A 445 19.89 5.84 31.86
C GLU A 445 18.89 6.09 30.72
N GLU A 446 19.29 6.86 29.70
CA GLU A 446 18.47 7.11 28.50
C GLU A 446 18.17 5.80 27.74
N ALA A 447 19.15 4.88 27.66
CA ALA A 447 18.93 3.58 27.03
C ALA A 447 17.89 2.74 27.78
N ILE A 448 17.93 2.73 29.11
CA ILE A 448 16.94 2.03 29.96
C ILE A 448 15.55 2.62 29.75
N GLU A 449 15.42 3.95 29.69
CA GLU A 449 14.13 4.61 29.44
C GLU A 449 13.49 4.14 28.12
N TYR A 450 14.27 4.04 27.03
CA TYR A 450 13.76 3.52 25.76
C TYR A 450 13.38 2.03 25.81
N TYR A 451 14.13 1.19 26.54
CA TYR A 451 13.77 -0.21 26.73
C TYR A 451 12.50 -0.37 27.57
N GLU A 452 12.32 0.45 28.60
CA GLU A 452 11.10 0.48 29.42
C GLU A 452 9.90 0.98 28.62
N GLU A 453 10.07 2.01 27.78
CA GLU A 453 9.04 2.50 26.87
C GLU A 453 8.65 1.41 25.86
N PHE A 454 9.63 0.75 25.23
CA PHE A 454 9.39 -0.40 24.36
C PHE A 454 8.61 -1.49 25.08
N SER A 455 8.98 -1.81 26.32
CA SER A 455 8.32 -2.84 27.10
C SER A 455 6.87 -2.48 27.47
N ARG A 456 6.59 -1.20 27.67
CA ARG A 456 5.26 -0.68 28.02
C ARG A 456 4.35 -0.61 26.80
N GLU A 457 4.88 -0.15 25.66
CA GLU A 457 4.11 -0.03 24.41
C GLU A 457 3.92 -1.39 23.71
N PHE A 458 4.86 -2.32 23.89
CA PHE A 458 4.88 -3.63 23.24
C PHE A 458 5.03 -4.77 24.27
N PRO A 459 4.08 -4.92 25.23
CA PRO A 459 4.21 -5.83 26.37
C PRO A 459 4.33 -7.30 25.98
N ASN A 460 3.72 -7.72 24.87
CA ASN A 460 3.83 -9.09 24.37
C ASN A 460 5.25 -9.40 23.86
N ARG A 461 5.97 -8.38 23.37
CA ARG A 461 7.31 -8.52 22.78
C ARG A 461 8.43 -8.39 23.82
N ALA A 462 8.18 -7.61 24.86
CA ALA A 462 9.11 -7.43 25.98
C ALA A 462 9.44 -8.73 26.71
N GLN A 463 8.45 -9.63 26.82
CA GLN A 463 8.57 -10.93 27.47
C GLN A 463 9.48 -11.91 26.72
N GLU A 464 9.77 -11.65 25.44
CA GLU A 464 10.62 -12.48 24.58
C GLU A 464 12.09 -12.01 24.60
N THR A 465 12.31 -10.74 24.93
CA THR A 465 13.64 -10.11 25.01
C THR A 465 14.25 -10.10 26.42
N SER A 466 13.50 -10.58 27.43
CA SER A 466 13.93 -10.73 28.83
C SER A 466 14.43 -12.14 29.12
#